data_AF-A0A935BRU6-F1
#
_entry.id   AF-A0A935BRU6-F1
#
_cell.length_a   1.000
_cell.length_b   1.000
_cell.length_c   1.000
_cell.angle_alpha   90.00
_cell.angle_beta   90.00
_cell.angle_gamma   90.00
#
_symmetry.space_group_name_H-M   'P 1'
#
loop_
_entity.id
_entity.type
_entity.pdbx_description
1 polymer ?
#
loop_
_entity_poly.entity_id
_entity_poly.type
_entity_poly.pdbx_seq_one_letter_code
_entity_poly.pdbx_strand_id
1 'polypeptide(L)' 'MIREIAPIVGGRGGGKPDMAEGGGTEPAKLSEAIDAAYTVIEKMLN' A
#
# COMPACT_ATOMS: atom_id res chain seq x y z
N MET A 1 -0.60 -3.17 6.23
CA MET A 1 -1.04 -2.83 4.86
C MET A 1 -0.41 -1.55 4.32
N ILE A 2 -0.89 -0.34 4.61
CA ILE A 2 -0.46 0.87 3.87
C ILE A 2 1.04 1.19 3.96
N ARG A 3 1.70 0.97 5.11
CA ARG A 3 3.15 1.15 5.25
C ARG A 3 3.99 0.25 4.34
N GLU A 4 3.44 -0.89 3.91
CA GLU A 4 4.10 -1.84 3.01
C GLU A 4 3.91 -1.45 1.55
N ILE A 5 2.75 -0.86 1.21
CA ILE A 5 2.37 -0.53 -0.17
C ILE A 5 2.85 0.87 -0.58
N ALA A 6 2.77 1.87 0.31
CA ALA A 6 3.11 3.26 -0.02
C ALA A 6 4.54 3.47 -0.58
N PRO A 7 5.58 2.73 -0.13
CA PRO A 7 6.91 2.82 -0.72
C PRO A 7 6.98 2.46 -2.21
N ILE A 8 6.07 1.62 -2.73
CA ILE A 8 6.02 1.21 -4.14
C ILE A 8 5.81 2.43 -5.05
N VAL A 9 4.97 3.37 -4.63
CA VAL A 9 4.72 4.63 -5.35
C VAL A 9 5.69 5.76 -4.93
N GLY A 10 6.85 5.43 -4.37
CA GLY A 10 7.83 6.41 -3.88
C GLY A 10 7.33 7.19 -2.66
N GLY A 11 6.46 6.56 -1.87
CA GLY A 11 5.60 7.22 -0.91
C GLY A 11 5.80 6.78 0.54
N ARG A 12 4.94 7.34 1.41
CA ARG A 12 4.79 6.94 2.81
C ARG A 12 3.31 6.95 3.17
N GLY A 13 2.98 6.22 4.23
CA GLY A 13 1.63 6.20 4.76
C GLY A 13 1.58 5.68 6.19
N GLY A 14 0.42 5.81 6.80
CA GLY A 14 0.21 5.48 8.20
C GLY A 14 -1.24 5.66 8.63
N GLY A 15 -1.52 5.27 9.86
CA GLY A 15 -2.85 5.30 10.44
C GLY A 15 -2.99 4.22 11.49
N LYS A 16 -4.23 4.02 11.94
CA LYS A 16 -4.61 2.96 12.86
C LYS A 16 -4.82 1.64 12.09
N PRO A 17 -4.91 0.49 12.78
CA PRO A 17 -5.15 -0.79 12.13
C PRO A 17 -6.47 -0.86 11.34
N ASP A 18 -7.49 -0.15 11.79
CA ASP A 18 -8.82 -0.05 11.17
C ASP A 18 -8.89 0.99 10.05
N MET A 19 -8.04 2.02 10.10
CA MET A 19 -7.99 3.08 9.09
C MET A 19 -6.56 3.57 8.87
N ALA A 20 -6.07 3.48 7.64
CA ALA A 20 -4.77 4.01 7.24
C ALA A 20 -4.81 4.60 5.83
N GLU A 21 -3.96 5.60 5.60
CA GLU A 21 -3.86 6.32 4.34
C GLU A 21 -2.38 6.57 3.98
N GLY A 22 -2.11 6.77 2.68
CA GLY A 22 -0.75 6.98 2.18
C GLY A 22 -0.75 7.33 0.70
N GLY A 23 0.40 7.80 0.22
CA GLY A 23 0.61 8.20 -1.17
C GLY A 23 2.08 8.47 -1.45
N GLY A 24 2.41 8.75 -2.70
CA GLY A 24 3.80 8.96 -3.14
C GLY A 24 3.92 9.71 -4.47
N THR A 25 5.16 9.94 -4.89
CA THR A 25 5.50 10.80 -6.03
C THR A 25 5.61 10.07 -7.36
N GLU A 26 5.43 8.75 -7.40
CA GLU A 26 5.57 7.92 -8.60
C GLU A 26 4.22 7.36 -9.08
N PRO A 27 3.33 8.19 -9.65
CA PRO A 27 1.98 7.76 -10.06
C PRO A 27 2.02 6.66 -11.14
N ALA A 28 3.09 6.58 -11.94
CA ALA A 28 3.29 5.53 -12.93
C ALA A 28 3.36 4.12 -12.31
N LYS A 29 3.67 4.00 -11.01
CA LYS A 29 3.74 2.74 -10.27
C LYS A 29 2.44 2.38 -9.54
N LEU A 30 1.35 3.12 -9.77
CA LEU A 30 0.07 2.87 -9.10
C LEU A 30 -0.46 1.46 -9.38
N SER A 31 -0.35 0.96 -10.61
CA SER A 31 -0.77 -0.40 -10.96
C SER A 31 -0.01 -1.46 -10.16
N GLU A 32 1.32 -1.33 -10.04
CA GLU A 32 2.16 -2.24 -9.23
C GLU A 32 1.75 -2.22 -7.75
N ALA A 33 1.44 -1.04 -7.21
CA ALA A 33 0.98 -0.91 -5.83
C ALA A 33 -0.40 -1.55 -5.58
N ILE A 34 -1.30 -1.50 -6.57
CA ILE A 34 -2.60 -2.18 -6.51
C ILE A 34 -2.42 -3.70 -6.54
N ASP A 35 -1.55 -4.22 -7.41
CA ASP A 35 -1.26 -5.66 -7.49
C ASP A 35 -0.65 -6.18 -6.18
N ALA A 36 0.30 -5.43 -5.61
CA ALA A 36 0.88 -5.74 -4.30
C ALA A 36 -0.17 -5.72 -3.17
N ALA A 37 -1.19 -4.83 -3.26
CA ALA A 37 -2.24 -4.75 -2.26
C ALA A 37 -3.01 -6.08 -2.13
N TYR A 38 -3.33 -6.75 -3.25
CA TYR A 38 -4.00 -8.06 -3.22
C TYR A 38 -3.18 -9.11 -2.48
N THR A 39 -1.87 -9.17 -2.75
CA THR A 39 -0.95 -10.10 -2.08
C THR A 39 -0.90 -9.85 -0.56
N VAL A 40 -0.88 -8.58 -0.15
CA VAL A 40 -0.88 -8.21 1.28
C VAL A 40 -2.20 -8.59 1.95
N ILE A 41 -3.34 -8.36 1.28
CA ILE A 41 -4.66 -8.74 1.81
C ILE A 41 -4.76 -10.25 1.97
N GLU A 42 -4.31 -11.04 0.99
CA GLU A 42 -4.31 -12.50 1.07
C GLU A 42 -3.55 -13.01 2.30
N LYS A 43 -2.37 -12.45 2.58
CA LYS A 43 -1.58 -12.77 3.78
C LYS A 43 -2.29 -12.42 5.09
N MET A 44 -3.23 -11.48 5.09
CA MET A 44 -3.99 -11.07 6.28
C MET A 44 -5.20 -11.95 6.55
N LEU A 45 -5.67 -12.71 5.55
CA LEU A 45 -6.84 -13.58 5.65
C LEU A 45 -6.49 -15.03 6.01
N ASN A 46 -5.21 -15.39 5.95
CA ASN A 46 -4.66 -16.70 6.33
C ASN A 46 -4.01 -16.64 7.71
#